data_AF-A0A1D7TI04-F1
#
_entry.id   AF-A0A1D7TI04-F1
#
_cell.length_a   1.000
_cell.length_b   1.000
_cell.length_c   1.000
_cell.angle_alpha   90.00
_cell.angle_beta   90.00
_cell.angle_gamma   90.00
#
_symmetry.space_group_name_H-M   'P 1'
#
loop_
_entity.id
_entity.type
_entity.pdbx_description
1 polymer ?
#
loop_
_entity_poly.entity_id
_entity_poly.type
_entity_poly.pdbx_seq_one_letter_code
_entity_poly.pdbx_strand_id
1 'polypeptide(L)'
;MKIENFVRIIDGRLRTTPPIDAFASIALESMRVSHGDLFIDTTASRELIHQALEKGAYAIVTTLAFANEDEECAWIEVNSIEQILIKLLRYTITQKSLDILLLSPVQEALLEIIQTPRSIKRLRNDLFSIVKTILGAKEEERFCLSNPTLAHDIAPASQSIETTLHVKPTVMAKGLFLSSFWHNERYYTEQKIPSLFVEELLCLLGFCDTHEIAYSLEHLGFCDHFYPQFITHALCKKEFGSSDKALIFEPAPSLIPSLIAYLLTQVDASHVILCVPKTFQEALDFSGKTILFESIEELAILGDTSFQYALILSDKEACEPLFIKTFTNQPSLF
;
A
#
# COMPACT_ATOMS: atom_id res chain seq x y z
N MET A 1 12.00 24.24 14.53
CA MET A 1 13.36 23.75 14.17
C MET A 1 14.19 24.92 13.66
N LYS A 2 15.51 24.95 13.93
CA LYS A 2 16.40 25.98 13.35
C LYS A 2 16.52 25.80 11.84
N ILE A 3 16.44 26.90 11.10
CA ILE A 3 16.52 26.93 9.63
C ILE A 3 17.87 26.36 9.17
N GLU A 4 18.97 26.77 9.80
CA GLU A 4 20.30 26.26 9.46
C GLU A 4 20.42 24.73 9.59
N ASN A 5 19.85 24.16 10.67
CA ASN A 5 19.84 22.70 10.86
C ASN A 5 18.99 22.02 9.78
N PHE A 6 17.82 22.59 9.47
CA PHE A 6 16.97 22.05 8.43
C PHE A 6 17.64 22.08 7.06
N VAL A 7 18.24 23.21 6.68
CA VAL A 7 19.01 23.37 5.44
C VAL A 7 20.10 22.29 5.33
N ARG A 8 20.81 21.99 6.42
CA ARG A 8 21.80 20.90 6.48
C ARG A 8 21.18 19.52 6.29
N ILE A 9 20.05 19.24 6.95
CA ILE A 9 19.35 17.94 6.84
C ILE A 9 18.94 17.67 5.39
N ILE A 10 18.36 18.65 4.72
CA ILE A 10 17.87 18.49 3.36
C ILE A 10 18.93 18.74 2.28
N ASP A 11 20.11 19.22 2.67
CA ASP A 11 21.20 19.62 1.77
C ASP A 11 20.76 20.73 0.80
N GLY A 12 20.04 21.71 1.35
CA GLY A 12 19.53 22.86 0.61
C GLY A 12 20.52 24.01 0.57
N ARG A 13 20.24 25.00 -0.28
CA ARG A 13 21.01 26.24 -0.36
C ARG A 13 20.16 27.43 0.08
N LEU A 14 20.49 28.00 1.23
CA LEU A 14 19.87 29.24 1.70
C LEU A 14 20.32 30.43 0.82
N ARG A 15 19.36 31.16 0.26
CA ARG A 15 19.59 32.28 -0.68
C ARG A 15 19.45 33.65 -0.04
N THR A 16 18.75 33.75 1.07
CA THR A 16 18.49 34.99 1.81
C THR A 16 19.17 34.98 3.18
N THR A 17 19.18 36.12 3.87
CA THR A 17 19.64 36.25 5.26
C THR A 17 18.45 36.68 6.13
N PRO A 18 17.51 35.77 6.41
CA PRO A 18 16.28 36.10 7.13
C PRO A 18 16.60 36.52 8.58
N PRO A 19 15.85 37.49 9.16
CA PRO A 19 16.03 37.88 10.56
C PRO A 19 15.57 36.79 11.55
N ILE A 20 14.68 35.89 11.12
CA ILE A 20 14.18 34.78 11.92
C ILE A 20 14.99 33.52 11.61
N ASP A 21 15.46 32.81 12.65
CA ASP A 21 16.36 31.66 12.51
C ASP A 21 15.68 30.29 12.70
N ALA A 22 14.37 30.26 12.96
CA ALA A 22 13.61 29.04 13.24
C ALA A 22 12.15 29.12 12.76
N PHE A 23 11.58 27.96 12.44
CA PHE A 23 10.16 27.80 12.09
C PHE A 23 9.46 26.82 13.04
N ALA A 24 8.13 26.93 13.12
CA ALA A 24 7.29 26.13 14.01
C ALA A 24 6.97 24.75 13.44
N SER A 25 6.42 24.69 12.23
CA SER A 25 6.02 23.43 11.59
C SER A 25 6.33 23.40 10.09
N ILE A 26 6.11 22.25 9.45
CA ILE A 26 6.31 22.04 8.01
C ILE A 26 4.95 21.86 7.36
N ALA A 27 4.64 22.69 6.38
CA ALA A 27 3.46 22.59 5.53
C ALA A 27 3.87 22.18 4.12
N LEU A 28 3.15 21.23 3.55
CA LEU A 28 3.33 20.81 2.14
C LEU A 28 2.20 21.30 1.23
N GLU A 29 1.24 22.04 1.79
CA GLU A 29 0.12 22.65 1.07
C GLU A 29 0.05 24.12 1.47
N SER A 30 0.11 25.04 0.50
CA SER A 30 0.04 26.49 0.74
C SER A 30 -1.21 26.87 1.52
N MET A 31 -2.32 26.15 1.31
CA MET A 31 -3.56 26.41 2.00
C MET A 31 -3.51 26.13 3.52
N ARG A 32 -2.57 25.27 3.97
CA ARG A 32 -2.40 24.86 5.37
C ARG A 32 -1.29 25.59 6.10
N VAL A 33 -0.56 26.47 5.42
CA VAL A 33 0.47 27.31 6.03
C VAL A 33 -0.15 28.21 7.08
N SER A 34 0.46 28.21 8.26
CA SER A 34 0.19 29.15 9.34
C SER A 34 1.39 30.08 9.55
N HIS A 35 1.16 31.18 10.25
CA HIS A 35 2.23 32.11 10.60
C HIS A 35 3.36 31.40 11.35
N GLY A 36 4.59 31.52 10.87
CA GLY A 36 5.77 30.88 11.46
C GLY A 36 6.14 29.52 10.89
N ASP A 37 5.38 29.01 9.91
CA ASP A 37 5.66 27.71 9.28
C ASP A 37 6.73 27.79 8.19
N LEU A 38 7.29 26.63 7.86
CA LEU A 38 8.04 26.40 6.64
C LEU A 38 7.12 25.77 5.59
N PHE A 39 7.09 26.31 4.38
CA PHE A 39 6.36 25.73 3.26
C PHE A 39 7.32 25.02 2.29
N ILE A 40 7.00 23.78 1.91
CA ILE A 40 7.69 23.05 0.85
C ILE A 40 6.81 23.07 -0.40
N ASP A 41 7.27 23.77 -1.44
CA ASP A 41 6.61 23.80 -2.73
C ASP A 41 6.91 22.52 -3.51
N THR A 42 5.92 21.64 -3.58
CA THR A 42 6.03 20.35 -4.27
C THR A 42 5.69 20.43 -5.76
N THR A 43 5.30 21.60 -6.26
CA THR A 43 4.76 21.78 -7.62
C THR A 43 5.57 22.73 -8.50
N ALA A 44 6.61 23.35 -7.93
CA ALA A 44 7.36 24.42 -8.59
C ALA A 44 6.44 25.57 -9.04
N SER A 45 5.57 26.04 -8.14
CA SER A 45 4.56 27.06 -8.43
C SER A 45 4.79 28.36 -7.65
N ARG A 46 5.07 29.44 -8.39
CA ARG A 46 5.18 30.80 -7.84
C ARG A 46 3.91 31.29 -7.17
N GLU A 47 2.76 30.94 -7.71
CA GLU A 47 1.47 31.32 -7.15
C GLU A 47 1.28 30.74 -5.75
N LEU A 48 1.58 29.45 -5.57
CA LEU A 48 1.47 28.78 -4.28
C LEU A 48 2.50 29.30 -3.27
N ILE A 49 3.70 29.64 -3.73
CA ILE A 49 4.72 30.28 -2.89
C ILE A 49 4.22 31.65 -2.41
N HIS A 50 3.70 32.51 -3.28
CA HIS A 50 3.14 33.81 -2.88
C HIS A 50 2.01 33.63 -1.86
N GLN A 51 1.12 32.67 -2.08
CA GLN A 51 0.06 32.35 -1.13
C GLN A 51 0.60 31.93 0.25
N ALA A 52 1.70 31.15 0.29
CA ALA A 52 2.35 30.76 1.54
C ALA A 52 3.00 31.96 2.26
N LEU A 53 3.65 32.85 1.51
CA LEU A 53 4.24 34.09 2.04
C LEU A 53 3.16 35.01 2.64
N GLU A 54 2.04 35.22 1.96
CA GLU A 54 0.91 36.01 2.47
C GLU A 54 0.34 35.47 3.78
N LYS A 55 0.46 34.16 4.00
CA LYS A 55 0.05 33.49 5.26
C LYS A 55 1.10 33.54 6.37
N GLY A 56 2.25 34.14 6.10
CA GLY A 56 3.33 34.33 7.06
C GLY A 56 4.26 33.12 7.19
N ALA A 57 4.52 32.40 6.09
CA ALA A 57 5.61 31.43 6.07
C ALA A 57 6.94 32.13 6.40
N TYR A 58 7.75 31.51 7.26
CA TYR A 58 9.10 31.99 7.61
C TYR A 58 10.19 31.40 6.72
N ALA A 59 9.87 30.30 6.03
CA ALA A 59 10.79 29.65 5.11
C ALA A 59 10.03 29.01 3.94
N ILE A 60 10.65 29.06 2.76
CA ILE A 60 10.18 28.40 1.54
C ILE A 60 11.27 27.44 1.06
N VAL A 61 10.89 26.20 0.80
CA VAL A 61 11.72 25.22 0.07
C VAL A 61 11.17 25.05 -1.32
N THR A 62 11.99 25.26 -2.36
CA THR A 62 11.55 25.13 -3.74
C THR A 62 12.71 24.76 -4.68
N THR A 63 12.36 24.24 -5.85
CA THR A 63 13.29 24.04 -6.96
C THR A 63 13.42 25.29 -7.85
N LEU A 64 12.57 26.30 -7.64
CA LEU A 64 12.65 27.56 -8.37
C LEU A 64 13.80 28.43 -7.85
N ALA A 65 14.52 29.08 -8.76
CA ALA A 65 15.57 30.03 -8.39
C ALA A 65 14.97 31.23 -7.64
N PHE A 66 15.64 31.74 -6.61
CA PHE A 66 15.18 32.95 -5.92
C PHE A 66 15.05 34.15 -6.89
N ALA A 67 13.91 34.85 -6.88
CA ALA A 67 13.64 35.98 -7.78
C ALA A 67 13.50 37.33 -7.05
N ASN A 68 14.22 37.50 -5.93
CA ASN A 68 14.19 38.70 -5.08
C ASN A 68 12.79 39.00 -4.51
N GLU A 69 12.03 37.96 -4.20
CA GLU A 69 10.72 38.05 -3.55
C GLU A 69 10.89 37.91 -2.03
N ASP A 70 10.50 38.91 -1.24
CA ASP A 70 10.57 38.90 0.23
C ASP A 70 11.91 38.37 0.82
N GLU A 71 12.86 39.29 1.01
CA GLU A 71 14.18 38.98 1.57
C GLU A 71 14.16 38.62 3.07
N GLU A 72 13.04 38.87 3.77
CA GLU A 72 12.88 38.52 5.19
C GLU A 72 12.53 37.03 5.37
N CYS A 73 11.97 36.39 4.34
CA CYS A 73 11.71 34.96 4.33
C CYS A 73 12.98 34.15 4.03
N ALA A 74 13.13 32.98 4.64
CA ALA A 74 14.23 32.07 4.34
C ALA A 74 13.97 31.30 3.03
N TRP A 75 14.70 31.63 1.97
CA TRP A 75 14.58 30.96 0.69
C TRP A 75 15.59 29.83 0.55
N ILE A 76 15.11 28.60 0.52
CA ILE A 76 15.93 27.39 0.49
C ILE A 76 15.75 26.70 -0.86
N GLU A 77 16.75 26.82 -1.71
CA GLU A 77 16.76 26.20 -3.04
C GLU A 77 17.26 24.76 -2.96
N VAL A 78 16.59 23.86 -3.68
CA VAL A 78 16.92 22.42 -3.74
C VAL A 78 16.84 21.90 -5.17
N ASN A 79 17.56 20.82 -5.47
CA ASN A 79 17.54 20.22 -6.81
C ASN A 79 16.35 19.28 -7.05
N SER A 80 15.85 18.64 -5.98
CA SER A 80 14.76 17.67 -6.07
C SER A 80 13.94 17.66 -4.79
N ILE A 81 12.62 17.86 -4.93
CA ILE A 81 11.68 17.77 -3.82
C ILE A 81 11.64 16.33 -3.28
N GLU A 82 11.67 15.33 -4.16
CA GLU A 82 11.64 13.93 -3.74
C GLU A 82 12.82 13.59 -2.82
N GLN A 83 14.04 13.99 -3.21
CA GLN A 83 15.24 13.72 -2.41
C GLN A 83 15.20 14.41 -1.05
N ILE A 84 14.69 15.65 -0.97
CA ILE A 84 14.59 16.33 0.32
C ILE A 84 13.52 15.70 1.21
N LEU A 85 12.43 15.18 0.64
CA LEU A 85 11.39 14.47 1.39
C LEU A 85 11.94 13.16 1.96
N ILE A 86 12.74 12.41 1.20
CA ILE A 86 13.44 11.21 1.69
C ILE A 86 14.39 11.54 2.85
N LYS A 87 15.20 12.59 2.72
CA LYS A 87 16.10 13.05 3.80
C LYS A 87 15.32 13.47 5.06
N LEU A 88 14.21 14.19 4.87
CA LEU A 88 13.34 14.62 5.95
C LEU A 88 12.68 13.43 6.66
N LEU A 89 12.24 12.42 5.91
CA LEU A 89 11.71 11.17 6.46
C LEU A 89 12.78 10.46 7.29
N ARG A 90 13.98 10.24 6.75
CA ARG A 90 15.10 9.62 7.48
C ARG A 90 15.37 10.32 8.81
N TYR A 91 15.47 11.65 8.77
CA TYR A 91 15.69 12.46 9.96
C TYR A 91 14.55 12.28 10.97
N THR A 92 13.29 12.39 10.53
CA THR A 92 12.12 12.32 11.41
C THR A 92 11.96 10.94 12.04
N ILE A 93 12.16 9.88 11.26
CA ILE A 93 12.14 8.49 11.74
C ILE A 93 13.18 8.30 12.84
N THR A 94 14.40 8.76 12.62
CA THR A 94 15.48 8.66 13.62
C THR A 94 15.22 9.51 14.84
N GLN A 95 14.78 10.76 14.65
CA GLN A 95 14.59 11.74 15.72
C GLN A 95 13.44 11.37 16.67
N LYS A 96 12.40 10.70 16.15
CA LYS A 96 11.25 10.23 16.92
C LYS A 96 11.36 8.76 17.33
N SER A 97 12.47 8.10 17.01
CA SER A 97 12.67 6.66 17.24
C SER A 97 11.51 5.82 16.68
N LEU A 98 11.02 6.15 15.47
CA LEU A 98 9.93 5.41 14.84
C LEU A 98 10.42 4.04 14.42
N ASP A 99 9.60 3.03 14.66
CA ASP A 99 9.88 1.65 14.27
C ASP A 99 9.28 1.39 12.89
N ILE A 100 10.13 1.07 11.91
CA ILE A 100 9.73 0.85 10.51
C ILE A 100 9.96 -0.62 10.16
N LEU A 101 8.86 -1.31 9.83
CA LEU A 101 8.84 -2.71 9.47
C LEU A 101 8.67 -2.86 7.95
N LEU A 102 9.55 -3.64 7.33
CA LEU A 102 9.43 -4.06 5.94
C LEU A 102 8.70 -5.39 5.88
N LEU A 103 7.53 -5.40 5.24
CA LEU A 103 6.67 -6.58 5.09
C LEU A 103 6.56 -6.99 3.62
N SER A 104 6.30 -8.27 3.34
CA SER A 104 5.77 -8.63 2.03
C SER A 104 4.40 -7.98 1.81
N PRO A 105 3.94 -7.78 0.55
CA PRO A 105 2.58 -7.27 0.29
C PRO A 105 1.49 -8.09 1.00
N VAL A 106 1.65 -9.42 1.00
CA VAL A 106 0.74 -10.36 1.67
C VAL A 106 0.75 -10.16 3.19
N GLN A 107 1.94 -10.10 3.82
CA GLN A 107 2.07 -9.86 5.25
C GLN A 107 1.48 -8.50 5.66
N GLU A 108 1.70 -7.46 4.86
CA GLU A 108 1.16 -6.12 5.11
C GLU A 108 -0.38 -6.13 5.09
N ALA A 109 -0.98 -6.82 4.12
CA ALA A 109 -2.43 -6.97 4.02
C ALA A 109 -3.00 -7.84 5.15
N LEU A 110 -2.33 -8.93 5.52
CA LEU A 110 -2.74 -9.80 6.62
C LEU A 110 -2.64 -9.08 7.97
N LEU A 111 -1.56 -8.34 8.22
CA LEU A 111 -1.37 -7.58 9.47
C LEU A 111 -2.52 -6.60 9.70
N GLU A 112 -3.01 -5.93 8.65
CA GLU A 112 -4.12 -5.00 8.73
C GLU A 112 -5.46 -5.63 9.14
N ILE A 113 -5.62 -6.93 8.87
CA ILE A 113 -6.81 -7.71 9.22
C ILE A 113 -6.70 -8.27 10.64
N ILE A 114 -5.53 -8.77 11.02
CA ILE A 114 -5.39 -9.57 12.25
C ILE A 114 -5.07 -8.75 13.49
N GLN A 115 -4.39 -7.60 13.38
CA GLN A 115 -3.94 -6.86 14.55
C GLN A 115 -5.11 -6.23 15.32
N THR A 116 -5.15 -6.42 16.64
CA THR A 116 -6.22 -5.91 17.51
C THR A 116 -5.65 -5.54 18.89
N PRO A 117 -5.50 -4.24 19.24
CA PRO A 117 -5.82 -3.04 18.45
C PRO A 117 -4.81 -2.79 17.31
N ARG A 118 -5.12 -1.83 16.43
CA ARG A 118 -4.21 -1.41 15.36
C ARG A 118 -3.04 -0.61 15.93
N SER A 119 -1.99 -1.31 16.36
CA SER A 119 -0.77 -0.74 16.91
C SER A 119 0.28 -0.39 15.85
N ILE A 120 0.25 -1.04 14.69
CA ILE A 120 1.16 -0.79 13.57
C ILE A 120 0.38 -0.12 12.44
N LYS A 121 0.80 1.09 12.08
CA LYS A 121 0.16 1.90 11.04
C LYS A 121 0.79 1.62 9.68
N ARG A 122 -0.04 1.37 8.68
CA ARG A 122 0.42 1.11 7.31
C ARG A 122 0.77 2.41 6.58
N LEU A 123 1.96 2.47 5.99
CA LEU A 123 2.38 3.56 5.11
C LEU A 123 2.01 3.19 3.67
N ARG A 124 0.70 3.29 3.36
CA ARG A 124 0.21 3.24 1.98
C ARG A 124 0.38 4.61 1.30
N ASN A 125 0.34 4.63 -0.03
CA ASN A 125 0.27 5.80 -0.91
C ASN A 125 1.62 6.39 -1.36
N ASP A 126 1.54 7.54 -2.02
CA ASP A 126 2.66 8.31 -2.53
C ASP A 126 3.55 8.87 -1.40
N LEU A 127 4.77 9.24 -1.76
CA LEU A 127 5.79 9.76 -0.84
C LEU A 127 5.28 10.94 0.00
N PHE A 128 4.47 11.82 -0.56
CA PHE A 128 4.00 13.02 0.13
C PHE A 128 2.96 12.69 1.20
N SER A 129 2.06 11.74 0.93
CA SER A 129 1.16 11.17 1.94
C SER A 129 1.92 10.51 3.09
N ILE A 130 3.02 9.80 2.78
CA ILE A 130 3.91 9.19 3.78
C ILE A 130 4.58 10.27 4.64
N VAL A 131 5.12 11.33 4.02
CA VAL A 131 5.75 12.46 4.74
C VAL A 131 4.78 13.09 5.74
N LYS A 132 3.55 13.38 5.31
CA LYS A 132 2.54 13.94 6.22
C LYS A 132 2.29 13.05 7.44
N THR A 133 2.20 11.74 7.20
CA THR A 133 1.96 10.76 8.25
C THR A 133 3.11 10.72 9.25
N ILE A 134 4.35 10.64 8.76
CA ILE A 134 5.56 10.55 9.59
C ILE A 134 5.87 11.86 10.34
N LEU A 135 5.67 13.01 9.71
CA LEU A 135 5.79 14.31 10.38
C LEU A 135 4.77 14.48 11.51
N GLY A 136 3.57 13.92 11.36
CA GLY A 136 2.53 13.91 12.39
C GLY A 136 2.62 12.79 13.43
N ALA A 137 3.52 11.81 13.25
CA ALA A 137 3.67 10.68 14.16
C ALA A 137 4.14 11.09 15.55
N LYS A 138 3.72 10.36 16.58
CA LYS A 138 4.29 10.47 17.94
C LYS A 138 5.60 9.68 18.02
N GLU A 139 6.37 9.93 19.07
CA GLU A 139 7.58 9.16 19.36
C GLU A 139 7.26 7.66 19.52
N GLU A 140 8.17 6.81 19.07
CA GLU A 140 8.10 5.34 19.19
C GLU A 140 6.89 4.67 18.51
N GLU A 141 6.13 5.40 17.68
CA GLU A 141 5.07 4.79 16.88
C GLU A 141 5.65 3.80 15.85
N ARG A 142 4.92 2.70 15.63
CA ARG A 142 5.30 1.64 14.69
C ARG A 142 4.56 1.78 13.37
N PHE A 143 5.31 1.59 12.29
CA PHE A 143 4.80 1.65 10.92
C PHE A 143 5.27 0.44 10.11
N CYS A 144 4.49 0.08 9.08
CA CYS A 144 4.90 -0.92 8.10
C CYS A 144 4.74 -0.40 6.66
N LEU A 145 5.54 -0.95 5.75
CA LEU A 145 5.44 -0.74 4.31
C LEU A 145 5.91 -1.98 3.54
N SER A 146 5.47 -2.13 2.29
CA SER A 146 5.85 -3.23 1.40
C SER A 146 6.76 -2.83 0.23
N ASN A 147 7.31 -1.60 0.23
CA ASN A 147 8.23 -1.12 -0.80
C ASN A 147 9.68 -1.18 -0.28
N PRO A 148 10.50 -2.17 -0.69
CA PRO A 148 11.85 -2.35 -0.18
C PRO A 148 12.78 -1.18 -0.52
N THR A 149 12.64 -0.60 -1.72
CA THR A 149 13.44 0.55 -2.17
C THR A 149 13.17 1.75 -1.27
N LEU A 150 11.90 2.09 -1.08
CA LEU A 150 11.53 3.20 -0.20
C LEU A 150 11.93 2.93 1.25
N ALA A 151 11.75 1.70 1.75
CA ALA A 151 12.17 1.33 3.11
C ALA A 151 13.67 1.53 3.32
N HIS A 152 14.50 1.07 2.37
CA HIS A 152 15.94 1.32 2.39
C HIS A 152 16.26 2.82 2.31
N ASP A 153 15.49 3.56 1.52
CA ASP A 153 15.68 5.00 1.34
C ASP A 153 15.25 5.82 2.55
N ILE A 154 14.32 5.39 3.40
CA ILE A 154 13.84 6.20 4.54
C ILE A 154 14.25 5.63 5.91
N ALA A 155 14.48 4.33 5.99
CA ALA A 155 14.85 3.62 7.21
C ALA A 155 15.80 2.45 6.86
N PRO A 156 17.09 2.72 6.58
CA PRO A 156 18.06 1.67 6.21
C PRO A 156 18.22 0.55 7.25
N ALA A 157 17.88 0.83 8.51
CA ALA A 157 17.91 -0.12 9.62
C ALA A 157 16.53 -0.76 9.91
N SER A 158 15.58 -0.66 8.98
CA SER A 158 14.26 -1.28 9.11
C SER A 158 14.38 -2.80 9.24
N GLN A 159 13.52 -3.37 10.07
CA GLN A 159 13.44 -4.81 10.26
C GLN A 159 12.55 -5.42 9.16
N SER A 160 13.06 -6.41 8.45
CA SER A 160 12.25 -7.25 7.55
C SER A 160 11.72 -8.47 8.28
N ILE A 161 10.47 -8.84 8.02
CA ILE A 161 9.92 -10.13 8.47
C ILE A 161 10.22 -11.19 7.42
N GLU A 162 10.66 -12.37 7.86
CA GLU A 162 10.84 -13.52 6.97
C GLU A 162 9.51 -13.96 6.38
N THR A 163 9.51 -14.44 5.14
CA THR A 163 8.31 -14.95 4.45
C THR A 163 8.24 -16.48 4.45
N THR A 164 9.29 -17.15 4.95
CA THR A 164 9.39 -18.61 4.96
C THR A 164 9.88 -19.10 6.31
N LEU A 165 9.33 -20.22 6.77
CA LEU A 165 9.75 -20.91 7.97
C LEU A 165 10.84 -21.92 7.65
N HIS A 166 11.77 -22.10 8.60
CA HIS A 166 12.79 -23.16 8.51
C HIS A 166 12.17 -24.57 8.42
N VAL A 167 11.06 -24.79 9.12
CA VAL A 167 10.30 -26.05 9.08
C VAL A 167 8.96 -25.76 8.43
N LYS A 168 8.66 -26.46 7.33
CA LYS A 168 7.40 -26.25 6.62
C LYS A 168 6.21 -26.65 7.49
N PRO A 169 5.19 -25.78 7.62
CA PRO A 169 4.01 -26.07 8.42
C PRO A 169 3.18 -27.16 7.76
N THR A 170 2.45 -27.94 8.56
CA THR A 170 1.39 -28.80 8.04
C THR A 170 0.17 -27.94 7.74
N VAL A 171 -0.14 -27.79 6.46
CA VAL A 171 -1.27 -26.98 5.96
C VAL A 171 -2.23 -27.89 5.21
N MET A 172 -3.51 -27.82 5.58
CA MET A 172 -4.58 -28.54 4.91
C MET A 172 -5.36 -27.55 4.04
N ALA A 173 -5.09 -27.56 2.74
CA ALA A 173 -5.84 -26.76 1.78
C ALA A 173 -7.26 -27.32 1.60
N LYS A 174 -8.26 -26.43 1.57
CA LYS A 174 -9.65 -26.73 1.19
C LYS A 174 -10.01 -25.86 -0.01
N GLY A 175 -9.68 -26.36 -1.20
CA GLY A 175 -9.72 -25.59 -2.44
C GLY A 175 -8.66 -24.49 -2.46
N LEU A 176 -8.89 -23.46 -3.28
CA LEU A 176 -7.91 -22.39 -3.51
C LEU A 176 -7.85 -21.36 -2.39
N PHE A 177 -8.96 -21.12 -1.70
CA PHE A 177 -9.15 -19.92 -0.87
C PHE A 177 -9.23 -20.21 0.63
N LEU A 178 -9.36 -21.47 1.04
CA LEU A 178 -9.46 -21.85 2.44
C LEU A 178 -8.32 -22.78 2.85
N SER A 179 -7.82 -22.60 4.07
CA SER A 179 -6.79 -23.45 4.65
C SER A 179 -7.01 -23.70 6.12
N SER A 180 -6.61 -24.88 6.59
CA SER A 180 -6.54 -25.20 8.02
C SER A 180 -5.09 -25.44 8.43
N PHE A 181 -4.68 -24.94 9.58
CA PHE A 181 -3.29 -25.00 10.06
C PHE A 181 -3.22 -24.87 11.58
N TRP A 182 -2.04 -25.19 12.13
CA TRP A 182 -1.74 -25.05 13.54
C TRP A 182 -0.91 -23.78 13.80
N HIS A 183 -1.21 -23.09 14.89
CA HIS A 183 -0.38 -22.04 15.47
C HIS A 183 -0.53 -22.02 16.99
N ASN A 184 0.59 -22.02 17.75
CA ASN A 184 0.62 -22.04 19.21
C ASN A 184 -0.41 -23.00 19.86
N GLU A 185 -0.36 -24.28 19.49
CA GLU A 185 -1.26 -25.34 20.00
C GLU A 185 -2.76 -25.14 19.71
N ARG A 186 -3.14 -24.12 18.93
CA ARG A 186 -4.50 -23.92 18.43
C ARG A 186 -4.60 -24.36 16.98
N TYR A 187 -5.60 -25.18 16.69
CA TYR A 187 -5.94 -25.55 15.32
C TYR A 187 -6.96 -24.56 14.75
N TYR A 188 -6.58 -23.88 13.67
CA TYR A 188 -7.45 -22.98 12.93
C TYR A 188 -8.04 -23.74 11.75
N THR A 189 -9.36 -23.89 11.76
CA THR A 189 -10.10 -24.65 10.74
C THR A 189 -10.60 -23.70 9.66
N GLU A 190 -10.36 -24.05 8.40
CA GLU A 190 -10.95 -23.45 7.19
C GLU A 190 -10.91 -21.92 7.15
N GLN A 191 -9.77 -21.34 7.53
CA GLN A 191 -9.55 -19.89 7.47
C GLN A 191 -9.55 -19.42 6.01
N LYS A 192 -10.05 -18.20 5.77
CA LYS A 192 -10.09 -17.53 4.46
C LYS A 192 -8.70 -17.06 3.99
N ILE A 193 -7.78 -18.01 3.89
CA ILE A 193 -6.39 -17.82 3.49
C ILE A 193 -6.04 -18.94 2.50
N PRO A 194 -5.59 -18.60 1.28
CA PRO A 194 -4.96 -19.56 0.39
C PRO A 194 -3.79 -20.26 1.07
N SER A 195 -3.60 -21.57 0.82
CA SER A 195 -2.53 -22.32 1.50
C SER A 195 -1.14 -21.79 1.14
N LEU A 196 -1.03 -21.13 -0.02
CA LEU A 196 0.15 -20.39 -0.45
C LEU A 196 0.61 -19.33 0.56
N PHE A 197 -0.32 -18.65 1.24
CA PHE A 197 -0.02 -17.53 2.14
C PHE A 197 0.10 -17.96 3.61
N VAL A 198 -0.17 -19.23 3.94
CA VAL A 198 -0.16 -19.69 5.34
C VAL A 198 1.22 -19.60 5.95
N GLU A 199 2.27 -19.91 5.20
CA GLU A 199 3.64 -19.80 5.73
C GLU A 199 4.03 -18.35 6.06
N GLU A 200 3.72 -17.41 5.16
CA GLU A 200 3.95 -15.97 5.38
C GLU A 200 3.17 -15.44 6.58
N LEU A 201 1.92 -15.91 6.76
CA LEU A 201 1.12 -15.61 7.94
C LEU A 201 1.80 -16.11 9.21
N LEU A 202 2.26 -17.37 9.24
CA LEU A 202 2.86 -17.94 10.46
C LEU A 202 4.14 -17.19 10.85
N CYS A 203 4.95 -16.75 9.88
CA CYS A 203 6.08 -15.85 10.18
C CYS A 203 5.61 -14.53 10.80
N LEU A 204 4.54 -13.93 10.25
CA LEU A 204 3.95 -12.71 10.80
C LEU A 204 3.40 -12.90 12.22
N LEU A 205 2.75 -14.04 12.49
CA LEU A 205 2.24 -14.37 13.83
C LEU A 205 3.40 -14.56 14.82
N GLY A 206 4.46 -15.27 14.42
CA GLY A 206 5.66 -15.42 15.24
C GLY A 206 6.34 -14.08 15.55
N PHE A 207 6.35 -13.16 14.59
CA PHE A 207 6.79 -11.78 14.84
C PHE A 207 5.88 -11.07 15.85
N CYS A 208 4.56 -11.20 15.70
CA CYS A 208 3.61 -10.59 16.63
C CYS A 208 3.78 -11.14 18.05
N ASP A 209 3.93 -12.46 18.19
CA ASP A 209 4.19 -13.12 19.47
C ASP A 209 5.49 -12.60 20.11
N THR A 210 6.55 -12.46 19.32
CA THR A 210 7.87 -11.98 19.80
C THR A 210 7.85 -10.53 20.27
N HIS A 211 7.02 -9.68 19.64
CA HIS A 211 6.97 -8.23 19.90
C HIS A 211 5.72 -7.81 20.69
N GLU A 212 5.02 -8.77 21.29
CA GLU A 212 3.82 -8.57 22.10
C GLU A 212 2.72 -7.78 21.37
N ILE A 213 2.60 -7.99 20.06
CA ILE A 213 1.54 -7.39 19.24
C ILE A 213 0.30 -8.28 19.33
N ALA A 214 -0.77 -7.73 19.89
CA ALA A 214 -2.03 -8.46 19.99
C ALA A 214 -2.71 -8.63 18.62
N TYR A 215 -3.20 -9.83 18.35
CA TYR A 215 -3.92 -10.17 17.12
C TYR A 215 -5.08 -11.15 17.37
N SER A 216 -5.99 -11.24 16.40
CA SER A 216 -7.08 -12.21 16.37
C SER A 216 -7.27 -12.79 14.97
N LEU A 217 -7.55 -14.10 14.90
CA LEU A 217 -7.87 -14.83 13.66
C LEU A 217 -9.35 -15.25 13.60
N GLU A 218 -10.20 -14.85 14.55
CA GLU A 218 -11.56 -15.41 14.68
C GLU A 218 -12.54 -14.97 13.59
N HIS A 219 -12.27 -13.83 12.94
CA HIS A 219 -13.13 -13.26 11.89
C HIS A 219 -12.33 -12.89 10.65
N LEU A 220 -11.41 -13.77 10.26
CA LEU A 220 -10.54 -13.50 9.13
C LEU A 220 -11.33 -13.43 7.81
N GLY A 221 -11.35 -12.24 7.22
CA GLY A 221 -11.81 -12.02 5.85
C GLY A 221 -10.73 -12.37 4.83
N PHE A 222 -11.08 -12.29 3.54
CA PHE A 222 -10.06 -12.30 2.49
C PHE A 222 -9.24 -11.01 2.55
N CYS A 223 -7.92 -11.13 2.42
CA CYS A 223 -7.06 -9.98 2.18
C CYS A 223 -7.23 -9.45 0.75
N ASP A 224 -6.65 -8.28 0.49
CA ASP A 224 -6.71 -7.64 -0.83
C ASP A 224 -5.90 -8.41 -1.90
N HIS A 225 -5.05 -9.37 -1.49
CA HIS A 225 -4.31 -10.27 -2.38
C HIS A 225 -5.06 -11.57 -2.62
N PHE A 226 -5.05 -12.05 -3.87
CA PHE A 226 -5.78 -13.24 -4.32
C PHE A 226 -7.26 -13.26 -3.91
N TYR A 227 -7.92 -12.09 -3.95
CA TYR A 227 -9.27 -11.90 -3.44
C TYR A 227 -10.31 -12.57 -4.35
N PRO A 228 -11.14 -13.51 -3.85
CA PRO A 228 -12.16 -14.15 -4.66
C PRO A 228 -13.49 -13.39 -4.67
N GLN A 229 -13.99 -13.08 -5.87
CA GLN A 229 -15.36 -12.65 -6.11
C GLN A 229 -16.09 -13.67 -6.99
N PHE A 230 -16.98 -14.43 -6.37
CA PHE A 230 -17.84 -15.39 -7.08
C PHE A 230 -18.88 -14.64 -7.92
N ILE A 231 -19.20 -15.20 -9.09
CA ILE A 231 -20.04 -14.52 -10.08
C ILE A 231 -20.94 -15.49 -10.83
N THR A 232 -22.08 -15.02 -11.34
CA THR A 232 -22.83 -15.77 -12.37
C THR A 232 -22.15 -15.69 -13.73
N HIS A 233 -22.65 -16.46 -14.71
CA HIS A 233 -22.28 -16.29 -16.12
C HIS A 233 -22.48 -14.86 -16.65
N ALA A 234 -23.43 -14.10 -16.08
CA ALA A 234 -23.70 -12.72 -16.46
C ALA A 234 -22.87 -11.70 -15.63
N LEU A 235 -21.79 -12.12 -14.98
CA LEU A 235 -20.95 -11.26 -14.13
C LEU A 235 -21.73 -10.58 -12.98
N CYS A 236 -22.79 -11.20 -12.47
CA CYS A 236 -23.46 -10.73 -11.26
C CYS A 236 -22.75 -11.27 -10.02
N LYS A 237 -22.43 -10.43 -9.04
CA LYS A 237 -21.81 -10.85 -7.78
C LYS A 237 -22.62 -11.92 -7.05
N LYS A 238 -21.92 -12.87 -6.47
CA LYS A 238 -22.44 -13.97 -5.67
C LYS A 238 -21.66 -14.10 -4.37
N GLU A 239 -22.30 -14.74 -3.39
CA GLU A 239 -21.65 -15.07 -2.13
C GLU A 239 -20.51 -16.07 -2.35
N PHE A 240 -19.53 -16.03 -1.45
CA PHE A 240 -18.38 -16.92 -1.52
C PHE A 240 -18.80 -18.40 -1.60
N GLY A 241 -18.28 -19.13 -2.59
CA GLY A 241 -18.56 -20.55 -2.78
C GLY A 241 -19.94 -20.88 -3.36
N SER A 242 -20.76 -19.89 -3.69
CA SER A 242 -22.13 -20.11 -4.22
C SER A 242 -22.21 -20.23 -5.75
N SER A 243 -21.07 -20.20 -6.44
CA SER A 243 -20.96 -20.42 -7.89
C SER A 243 -19.69 -21.21 -8.22
N ASP A 244 -19.68 -21.81 -9.40
CA ASP A 244 -18.54 -22.45 -10.06
C ASP A 244 -17.57 -21.44 -10.72
N LYS A 245 -17.97 -20.18 -10.93
CA LYS A 245 -17.11 -19.12 -11.46
C LYS A 245 -16.67 -18.12 -10.41
N ALA A 246 -15.39 -17.76 -10.41
CA ALA A 246 -14.88 -16.66 -9.62
C ALA A 246 -13.85 -15.80 -10.37
N LEU A 247 -13.94 -14.49 -10.17
CA LEU A 247 -12.87 -13.55 -10.48
C LEU A 247 -11.93 -13.49 -9.27
N ILE A 248 -10.63 -13.51 -9.51
CA ILE A 248 -9.60 -13.43 -8.49
C ILE A 248 -8.81 -12.14 -8.72
N PHE A 249 -8.89 -11.20 -7.78
CA PHE A 249 -8.22 -9.92 -7.89
C PHE A 249 -6.87 -9.96 -7.19
N GLU A 250 -5.85 -9.47 -7.87
CA GLU A 250 -4.50 -9.33 -7.35
C GLU A 250 -3.95 -7.93 -7.72
N PRO A 251 -3.73 -7.03 -6.75
CA PRO A 251 -3.20 -5.70 -7.02
C PRO A 251 -1.68 -5.66 -7.20
N ALA A 252 -0.92 -6.65 -6.73
CA ALA A 252 0.54 -6.67 -6.79
C ALA A 252 1.05 -7.53 -7.96
N PRO A 253 1.65 -6.90 -9.00
CA PRO A 253 2.15 -7.64 -10.16
C PRO A 253 3.21 -8.70 -9.79
N SER A 254 4.01 -8.42 -8.75
CA SER A 254 5.06 -9.32 -8.26
C SER A 254 4.53 -10.66 -7.70
N LEU A 255 3.25 -10.75 -7.36
CA LEU A 255 2.63 -12.00 -6.88
C LEU A 255 2.08 -12.86 -8.02
N ILE A 256 1.85 -12.29 -9.22
CA ILE A 256 1.20 -13.02 -10.32
C ILE A 256 1.89 -14.35 -10.67
N PRO A 257 3.23 -14.44 -10.78
CA PRO A 257 3.89 -15.72 -11.09
C PRO A 257 3.62 -16.82 -10.06
N SER A 258 3.69 -16.51 -8.76
CA SER A 258 3.47 -17.51 -7.70
C SER A 258 1.99 -17.90 -7.60
N LEU A 259 1.07 -16.97 -7.88
CA LEU A 259 -0.37 -17.23 -7.90
C LEU A 259 -0.79 -18.09 -9.08
N ILE A 260 -0.20 -17.89 -10.26
CA ILE A 260 -0.40 -18.78 -11.41
C ILE A 260 0.07 -20.19 -11.06
N ALA A 261 1.29 -20.34 -10.54
CA ALA A 261 1.83 -21.64 -10.14
C ALA A 261 0.90 -22.33 -9.12
N TYR A 262 0.41 -21.59 -8.13
CA TYR A 262 -0.52 -22.10 -7.12
C TYR A 262 -1.87 -22.52 -7.71
N LEU A 263 -2.49 -21.69 -8.57
CA LEU A 263 -3.75 -22.02 -9.26
C LEU A 263 -3.63 -23.33 -10.04
N LEU A 264 -2.53 -23.49 -10.78
CA LEU A 264 -2.29 -24.64 -11.64
C LEU A 264 -1.97 -25.93 -10.86
N THR A 265 -1.72 -25.85 -9.55
CA THR A 265 -1.65 -27.06 -8.70
C THR A 265 -3.02 -27.71 -8.46
N GLN A 266 -4.11 -26.96 -8.63
CA GLN A 266 -5.47 -27.43 -8.32
C GLN A 266 -6.42 -27.40 -9.53
N VAL A 267 -6.12 -26.58 -10.55
CA VAL A 267 -7.00 -26.33 -11.68
C VAL A 267 -6.23 -26.42 -12.99
N ASP A 268 -6.82 -27.09 -13.98
CA ASP A 268 -6.22 -27.15 -15.32
C ASP A 268 -6.19 -25.76 -15.99
N ALA A 269 -5.11 -25.45 -16.70
CA ALA A 269 -4.91 -24.15 -17.34
C ALA A 269 -6.02 -23.75 -18.32
N SER A 270 -6.72 -24.72 -18.93
CA SER A 270 -7.85 -24.44 -19.84
C SER A 270 -9.09 -23.87 -19.14
N HIS A 271 -9.18 -24.02 -17.81
CA HIS A 271 -10.25 -23.47 -16.97
C HIS A 271 -9.85 -22.16 -16.28
N VAL A 272 -8.63 -21.67 -16.52
CA VAL A 272 -8.12 -20.42 -15.96
C VAL A 272 -7.94 -19.40 -17.09
N ILE A 273 -8.37 -18.17 -16.83
CA ILE A 273 -8.06 -17.02 -17.67
C ILE A 273 -7.14 -16.10 -16.87
N LEU A 274 -6.10 -15.60 -17.53
CA LEU A 274 -5.25 -14.56 -16.99
C LEU A 274 -5.61 -13.23 -17.65
N CYS A 275 -5.93 -12.21 -16.85
CA CYS A 275 -6.19 -10.86 -17.33
C CYS A 275 -5.11 -9.93 -16.79
N VAL A 276 -4.34 -9.30 -17.67
CA VAL A 276 -3.30 -8.34 -17.29
C VAL A 276 -3.40 -7.05 -18.11
N PRO A 277 -3.07 -5.87 -17.55
CA PRO A 277 -3.04 -4.63 -18.31
C PRO A 277 -2.06 -4.72 -19.48
N LYS A 278 -2.33 -4.03 -20.60
CA LYS A 278 -1.38 -3.94 -21.73
C LYS A 278 -0.03 -3.33 -21.35
N THR A 279 0.03 -2.59 -20.24
CA THR A 279 1.25 -2.01 -19.68
C THR A 279 2.11 -3.02 -18.91
N PHE A 280 1.60 -4.22 -18.64
CA PHE A 280 2.34 -5.27 -17.97
C PHE A 280 3.37 -5.90 -18.92
N GLN A 281 4.65 -5.80 -18.57
CA GLN A 281 5.77 -6.15 -19.46
C GLN A 281 6.47 -7.47 -19.09
N GLU A 282 6.08 -8.12 -17.99
CA GLU A 282 6.75 -9.34 -17.54
C GLU A 282 6.27 -10.55 -18.35
N ALA A 283 7.22 -11.39 -18.75
CA ALA A 283 6.90 -12.67 -19.38
C ALA A 283 6.35 -13.62 -18.32
N LEU A 284 5.17 -14.17 -18.56
CA LEU A 284 4.53 -15.13 -17.66
C LEU A 284 4.55 -16.52 -18.28
N ASP A 285 4.96 -17.50 -17.49
CA ASP A 285 4.85 -18.92 -17.85
C ASP A 285 3.41 -19.39 -17.60
N PHE A 286 2.52 -19.06 -18.52
CA PHE A 286 1.12 -19.43 -18.48
C PHE A 286 0.66 -19.93 -19.85
N SER A 287 0.22 -21.19 -19.90
CA SER A 287 -0.23 -21.86 -21.14
C SER A 287 -1.72 -21.68 -21.44
N GLY A 288 -2.49 -21.09 -20.52
CA GLY A 288 -3.92 -20.84 -20.67
C GLY A 288 -4.24 -19.58 -21.48
N LYS A 289 -5.52 -19.20 -21.48
CA LYS A 289 -5.99 -18.01 -22.20
C LYS A 289 -5.59 -16.74 -21.45
N THR A 290 -4.83 -15.86 -22.11
CA THR A 290 -4.50 -14.52 -21.59
C THR A 290 -5.30 -13.44 -22.31
N ILE A 291 -5.85 -12.50 -21.55
CA ILE A 291 -6.56 -11.31 -22.02
C ILE A 291 -5.74 -10.09 -21.60
N LEU A 292 -5.38 -9.26 -22.57
CA LEU A 292 -4.74 -7.96 -22.32
C LEU A 292 -5.79 -6.86 -22.39
N PHE A 293 -5.82 -5.97 -21.40
CA PHE A 293 -6.82 -4.89 -21.33
C PHE A 293 -6.18 -3.51 -21.14
N GLU A 294 -6.79 -2.44 -21.67
CA GLU A 294 -6.43 -1.05 -21.33
C GLU A 294 -7.34 -0.50 -20.23
N SER A 295 -8.62 -0.84 -20.31
CA SER A 295 -9.67 -0.45 -19.37
C SER A 295 -10.36 -1.68 -18.78
N ILE A 296 -10.88 -1.54 -17.55
CA ILE A 296 -11.54 -2.64 -16.84
C ILE A 296 -12.80 -3.11 -17.57
N GLU A 297 -13.50 -2.20 -18.24
CA GLU A 297 -14.72 -2.46 -19.00
C GLU A 297 -14.52 -3.45 -20.15
N GLU A 298 -13.31 -3.54 -20.71
CA GLU A 298 -12.97 -4.54 -21.74
C GLU A 298 -13.10 -5.97 -21.22
N LEU A 299 -12.97 -6.18 -19.90
CA LEU A 299 -13.09 -7.51 -19.29
C LEU A 299 -14.55 -8.00 -19.21
N ALA A 300 -15.54 -7.22 -19.67
CA ALA A 300 -16.92 -7.67 -19.83
C ALA A 300 -17.04 -8.91 -20.75
N ILE A 301 -16.06 -9.13 -21.65
CA ILE A 301 -15.96 -10.33 -22.50
C ILE A 301 -15.85 -11.65 -21.70
N LEU A 302 -15.54 -11.58 -20.41
CA LEU A 302 -15.58 -12.73 -19.52
C LEU A 302 -17.00 -13.32 -19.40
N GLY A 303 -18.05 -12.51 -19.53
CA GLY A 303 -19.44 -13.01 -19.50
C GLY A 303 -19.72 -14.06 -20.58
N ASP A 304 -19.11 -13.91 -21.75
CA ASP A 304 -19.26 -14.80 -22.90
C ASP A 304 -18.16 -15.87 -23.00
N THR A 305 -17.22 -15.91 -22.05
CA THR A 305 -16.10 -16.85 -22.05
C THR A 305 -16.32 -18.00 -21.06
N SER A 306 -15.98 -19.23 -21.48
CA SER A 306 -15.92 -20.38 -20.57
C SER A 306 -14.63 -20.35 -19.75
N PHE A 307 -14.77 -20.37 -18.42
CA PHE A 307 -13.68 -20.47 -17.44
C PHE A 307 -14.27 -20.85 -16.08
N GLN A 308 -13.43 -21.31 -15.17
CA GLN A 308 -13.72 -21.48 -13.75
C GLN A 308 -13.16 -20.31 -12.94
N TYR A 309 -11.90 -19.95 -13.18
CA TYR A 309 -11.25 -18.81 -12.52
C TYR A 309 -10.67 -17.83 -13.53
N ALA A 310 -10.83 -16.53 -13.24
CA ALA A 310 -10.12 -15.48 -13.96
C ALA A 310 -9.22 -14.73 -12.98
N LEU A 311 -7.89 -14.86 -13.10
CA LEU A 311 -6.92 -14.10 -12.31
C LEU A 311 -6.71 -12.74 -12.99
N ILE A 312 -7.03 -11.66 -12.29
CA ILE A 312 -7.04 -10.30 -12.81
C ILE A 312 -6.02 -9.46 -12.03
N LEU A 313 -5.03 -8.92 -12.74
CA LEU A 313 -4.08 -7.95 -12.20
C LEU A 313 -4.74 -6.58 -12.10
N SER A 314 -5.46 -6.36 -10.99
CA SER A 314 -6.15 -5.12 -10.63
C SER A 314 -6.63 -5.22 -9.17
N ASP A 315 -6.80 -4.09 -8.49
CA ASP A 315 -7.51 -4.05 -7.22
C ASP A 315 -9.02 -4.31 -7.41
N LYS A 316 -9.66 -4.84 -6.36
CA LYS A 316 -11.09 -5.20 -6.40
C LYS A 316 -11.99 -3.98 -6.60
N GLU A 317 -11.61 -2.82 -6.05
CA GLU A 317 -12.38 -1.58 -6.16
C GLU A 317 -12.43 -1.05 -7.60
N ALA A 318 -11.28 -1.07 -8.30
CA ALA A 318 -11.19 -0.72 -9.71
C ALA A 318 -12.03 -1.65 -10.60
N CYS A 319 -12.24 -2.89 -10.17
CA CYS A 319 -13.05 -3.89 -10.86
C CYS A 319 -14.57 -3.78 -10.60
N GLU A 320 -15.04 -2.86 -9.76
CA GLU A 320 -16.48 -2.66 -9.52
C GLU A 320 -17.32 -2.40 -10.79
N PRO A 321 -16.85 -1.64 -11.80
CA PRO A 321 -17.59 -1.40 -13.05
C PRO A 321 -17.88 -2.67 -13.86
N LEU A 322 -17.17 -3.79 -13.62
CA LEU A 322 -17.41 -5.06 -14.33
C LEU A 322 -18.75 -5.70 -13.99
N PHE A 323 -19.26 -5.45 -12.78
CA PHE A 323 -20.40 -6.19 -12.28
C PHE A 323 -21.70 -5.57 -12.75
N ILE A 324 -22.60 -6.42 -13.27
CA ILE A 324 -23.96 -5.98 -13.58
C ILE A 324 -24.69 -5.71 -12.26
N LYS A 325 -25.18 -4.47 -12.09
CA LYS A 325 -26.03 -4.11 -10.96
C LYS A 325 -27.34 -4.89 -11.05
N THR A 326 -27.57 -5.77 -10.08
CA THR A 326 -28.86 -6.43 -9.92
C THR A 326 -29.82 -5.43 -9.28
N PHE A 327 -30.73 -4.85 -10.07
CA PHE A 327 -31.90 -4.19 -9.49
C PHE A 327 -32.82 -5.28 -8.95
N THR A 328 -32.76 -5.55 -7.66
CA THR A 328 -33.81 -6.29 -6.96
C THR A 328 -35.03 -5.37 -6.84
N ASN A 329 -35.87 -5.32 -7.87
CA ASN A 329 -37.28 -5.01 -7.67
C ASN A 329 -37.86 -6.15 -6.84
N GLN A 330 -37.80 -6.05 -5.51
CA GLN A 330 -38.69 -6.83 -4.67
C GLN A 330 -40.12 -6.36 -5.02
N PRO A 331 -41.01 -7.23 -5.54
CA PRO A 331 -42.41 -6.90 -5.57
C PRO A 331 -42.85 -6.78 -4.11
N SER A 332 -43.27 -5.58 -3.71
CA SER A 332 -43.97 -5.38 -2.45
C SER A 332 -45.19 -6.29 -2.45
N LEU A 333 -45.22 -7.26 -1.54
CA LEU A 333 -46.43 -8.01 -1.19
C LEU A 333 -47.40 -7.00 -0.54
N PHE A 334 -48.25 -6.40 -1.36
CA PHE A 334 -49.55 -5.88 -0.96
C PHE A 334 -50.63 -6.86 -1.41
#